data_AF-A0A1G9UAD6-F1
#
_entry.id   AF-A0A1G9UAD6-F1
#
_cell.length_a   1.000
_cell.length_b   1.000
_cell.length_c   1.000
_cell.angle_alpha   90.00
_cell.angle_beta   90.00
_cell.angle_gamma   90.00
#
_symmetry.space_group_name_H-M   'P 1'
#
loop_
_entity.id
_entity.type
_entity.pdbx_description
1 polymer ?
#
loop_
_entity_poly.entity_id
_entity_poly.type
_entity_poly.pdbx_seq_one_letter_code
_entity_poly.pdbx_strand_id
1 'polypeptide(L)'
;MSRMGQYVIEQEMLLTEDQLWAREKDRHEGDEAAWAGEIALLRERGMPHPEAGVPVISEERLDLAALWQSLPDEDRAHIGELALGLIVGGLIGAHAESTAASASRAGDQCYHQSLEALSSEIPDSVVAAIRGPSWRIPALLGPVCLNCGCSQNDACADGCRWTDERRIECTACGRPEEHLPF
;
A
#
# COMPACT_ATOMS: atom_id res chain seq x y z
N MET A 1 -20.55 24.74 -21.02
CA MET A 1 -20.57 23.26 -21.04
C MET A 1 -20.82 22.80 -22.46
N SER A 2 -19.84 22.11 -23.07
CA SER A 2 -20.00 21.56 -24.42
C SER A 2 -20.94 20.36 -24.38
N ARG A 3 -21.89 20.25 -25.32
CA ARG A 3 -22.88 19.16 -25.39
C ARG A 3 -22.24 17.76 -25.44
N MET A 4 -20.96 17.65 -25.82
CA MET A 4 -20.21 16.39 -25.77
C MET A 4 -19.94 15.88 -24.35
N GLY A 5 -19.67 16.76 -23.37
CA GLY A 5 -19.34 16.34 -22.01
C GLY A 5 -20.54 15.82 -21.22
N GLN A 6 -21.74 16.31 -21.50
CA GLN A 6 -22.99 15.82 -20.90
C GLN A 6 -23.40 14.44 -21.45
N TYR A 7 -23.07 14.13 -22.71
CA TYR A 7 -23.43 12.86 -23.35
C TYR A 7 -22.59 11.67 -22.88
N VAL A 8 -21.33 11.90 -22.50
CA VAL A 8 -20.44 10.83 -22.00
C VAL A 8 -20.83 10.41 -20.58
N ILE A 9 -21.18 11.37 -19.72
CA ILE A 9 -21.58 11.12 -18.33
C ILE A 9 -22.93 10.36 -18.25
N GLU A 10 -23.88 10.65 -19.15
CA GLU A 10 -25.15 9.90 -19.23
C GLU A 10 -24.98 8.49 -19.81
N GLN A 11 -23.95 8.23 -20.61
CA GLN A 11 -23.65 6.89 -21.13
C GLN A 11 -22.93 5.99 -20.12
N GLU A 12 -22.08 6.55 -19.25
CA GLU A 12 -21.37 5.76 -18.22
C GLU A 12 -22.29 5.30 -17.09
N MET A 13 -23.36 6.04 -16.79
CA MET A 13 -24.42 5.64 -15.86
C MET A 13 -25.29 4.46 -16.34
N LEU A 14 -25.11 4.03 -17.59
CA LEU A 14 -25.85 2.92 -18.20
C LEU A 14 -25.00 1.65 -18.36
N LEU A 15 -23.73 1.68 -17.94
CA LEU A 15 -22.87 0.50 -17.99
C LEU A 15 -23.26 -0.46 -16.87
N THR A 16 -23.54 -1.70 -17.24
CA THR A 16 -23.68 -2.81 -16.32
C THR A 16 -22.34 -3.13 -15.65
N GLU A 17 -22.38 -3.81 -14.51
CA GLU A 17 -21.18 -4.23 -13.77
C GLU A 17 -20.18 -5.00 -14.66
N ASP A 18 -20.69 -5.87 -15.55
CA ASP A 18 -19.87 -6.61 -16.53
C ASP A 18 -19.16 -5.68 -17.53
N GLN A 19 -19.78 -4.56 -17.90
CA GLN A 19 -19.21 -3.60 -18.85
C GLN A 19 -18.18 -2.69 -18.19
N LEU A 20 -18.37 -2.35 -16.90
CA LEU A 20 -17.35 -1.68 -16.10
C LEU A 20 -16.13 -2.59 -15.93
N TRP A 21 -16.34 -3.88 -15.62
CA TRP A 21 -15.28 -4.88 -15.56
C TRP A 21 -14.53 -5.07 -16.87
N ALA A 22 -15.23 -5.09 -18.01
CA ALA A 22 -14.60 -5.19 -19.32
C ALA A 22 -13.69 -3.98 -19.63
N ARG A 23 -14.12 -2.76 -19.28
CA ARG A 23 -13.32 -1.54 -19.47
C ARG A 23 -12.10 -1.50 -18.55
N GLU A 24 -12.26 -1.91 -17.31
CA GLU A 24 -11.15 -1.96 -16.35
C GLU A 24 -10.11 -2.99 -16.80
N LYS A 25 -10.58 -4.13 -17.32
CA LYS A 25 -9.74 -5.13 -17.98
C LYS A 25 -8.97 -4.54 -19.16
N ASP A 26 -9.62 -3.80 -20.06
CA ASP A 26 -8.96 -3.14 -21.20
C ASP A 26 -7.89 -2.12 -20.76
N ARG A 27 -8.14 -1.36 -19.68
CA ARG A 27 -7.15 -0.44 -19.10
C ARG A 27 -5.93 -1.19 -18.54
N HIS A 28 -6.19 -2.27 -17.81
CA HIS A 28 -5.15 -3.14 -17.27
C HIS A 28 -4.33 -3.84 -18.36
N GLU A 29 -4.95 -4.26 -19.48
CA GLU A 29 -4.23 -4.80 -20.64
C GLU A 29 -3.29 -3.75 -21.27
N GLY A 30 -3.70 -2.47 -21.26
CA GLY A 30 -2.84 -1.34 -21.64
C GLY A 30 -1.65 -1.13 -20.71
N ASP A 31 -1.86 -1.25 -19.39
CA ASP A 31 -0.79 -1.17 -18.40
C ASP A 31 0.15 -2.39 -18.48
N GLU A 32 -0.36 -3.61 -18.65
CA GLU A 32 0.49 -4.79 -18.86
C GLU A 32 1.41 -4.63 -20.07
N ALA A 33 0.95 -4.01 -21.15
CA ALA A 33 1.78 -3.75 -22.33
C ALA A 33 2.90 -2.74 -22.03
N ALA A 34 2.65 -1.72 -21.20
CA ALA A 34 3.65 -0.73 -20.79
C ALA A 34 4.72 -1.33 -19.85
N TRP A 35 4.33 -2.28 -19.01
CA TRP A 35 5.19 -2.90 -17.99
C TRP A 35 5.64 -4.33 -18.37
N ALA A 36 5.40 -4.78 -19.59
CA ALA A 36 5.57 -6.18 -20.03
C ALA A 36 7.00 -6.72 -19.78
N GLY A 37 8.02 -5.89 -19.98
CA GLY A 37 9.42 -6.26 -19.73
C GLY A 37 9.74 -6.48 -18.26
N GLU A 38 9.16 -5.68 -17.37
CA GLU A 38 9.34 -5.80 -15.93
C GLU A 38 8.52 -6.98 -15.37
N ILE A 39 7.29 -7.17 -15.86
CA ILE A 39 6.46 -8.34 -15.52
C ILE A 39 7.15 -9.64 -15.95
N ALA A 40 7.78 -9.68 -17.12
CA ALA A 40 8.54 -10.86 -17.56
C ALA A 40 9.71 -11.18 -16.62
N LEU A 41 10.46 -10.15 -16.18
CA LEU A 41 11.56 -10.31 -15.22
C LEU A 41 11.07 -10.79 -13.85
N LEU A 42 9.91 -10.30 -13.38
CA LEU A 42 9.30 -10.76 -12.14
C LEU A 42 8.87 -12.23 -12.24
N ARG A 43 8.25 -12.62 -13.36
CA ARG A 43 7.86 -14.03 -13.64
C ARG A 43 9.07 -14.96 -13.67
N GLU A 44 10.13 -14.60 -14.38
CA GLU A 44 11.37 -15.40 -14.46
C GLU A 44 11.99 -15.63 -13.07
N ARG A 45 11.82 -14.68 -12.16
CA ARG A 45 12.32 -14.76 -10.78
C ARG A 45 11.34 -15.38 -9.80
N GLY A 46 10.16 -15.83 -10.25
CA GLY A 46 9.11 -16.36 -9.40
C GLY A 46 8.57 -15.34 -8.39
N MET A 47 8.68 -14.05 -8.69
CA MET A 47 8.21 -12.98 -7.81
C MET A 47 6.74 -12.62 -8.10
N PRO A 48 5.98 -12.14 -7.11
CA PRO A 48 4.64 -11.60 -7.34
C PRO A 48 4.68 -10.50 -8.39
N HIS A 49 3.73 -10.51 -9.31
CA HIS A 49 3.59 -9.51 -10.37
C HIS A 49 2.11 -9.15 -10.55
N PRO A 50 1.80 -7.93 -10.99
CA PRO A 50 0.43 -7.57 -11.35
C PRO A 50 -0.07 -8.49 -12.47
N GLU A 51 -1.28 -9.02 -12.31
CA GLU A 51 -1.99 -9.76 -13.35
C GLU A 51 -3.18 -8.91 -13.82
N ALA A 52 -3.43 -8.86 -15.14
CA ALA A 52 -4.56 -8.12 -15.68
C ALA A 52 -5.88 -8.53 -15.02
N GLY A 53 -6.61 -7.53 -14.50
CA GLY A 53 -7.89 -7.73 -13.81
C GLY A 53 -7.77 -8.11 -12.33
N VAL A 54 -6.56 -8.19 -11.77
CA VAL A 54 -6.33 -8.39 -10.33
C VAL A 54 -5.88 -7.06 -9.71
N PRO A 55 -6.61 -6.51 -8.73
CA PRO A 55 -6.19 -5.30 -8.01
C PRO A 55 -4.82 -5.48 -7.37
N VAL A 56 -3.94 -4.49 -7.46
CA VAL A 56 -2.61 -4.55 -6.82
C VAL A 56 -2.73 -4.57 -5.30
N ILE A 57 -3.75 -3.90 -4.75
CA ILE A 57 -4.05 -3.86 -3.32
C ILE A 57 -5.30 -4.69 -3.04
N SER A 58 -5.22 -5.58 -2.05
CA SER A 58 -6.34 -6.42 -1.64
C SER A 58 -7.40 -5.62 -0.88
N GLU A 59 -8.68 -5.90 -1.14
CA GLU A 59 -9.77 -5.50 -0.24
C GLU A 59 -9.63 -6.13 1.15
N GLU A 60 -9.07 -7.34 1.22
CA GLU A 60 -8.83 -8.03 2.49
C GLU A 60 -7.68 -7.36 3.25
N ARG A 61 -8.01 -6.75 4.39
CA ARG A 61 -7.01 -6.08 5.24
C ARG A 61 -6.21 -7.09 6.05
N LEU A 62 -4.97 -6.72 6.35
CA LEU A 62 -4.10 -7.50 7.22
C LEU A 62 -4.37 -7.13 8.68
N ASP A 63 -4.75 -8.13 9.47
CA ASP A 63 -4.79 -8.01 10.93
C ASP A 63 -3.39 -8.31 11.47
N LEU A 64 -2.65 -7.25 11.82
CA LEU A 64 -1.31 -7.36 12.37
C LEU A 64 -1.28 -8.08 13.73
N ALA A 65 -2.33 -7.96 14.54
CA ALA A 65 -2.38 -8.62 15.84
C ALA A 65 -2.59 -10.13 15.68
N ALA A 66 -3.47 -10.54 14.77
CA ALA A 66 -3.66 -11.94 14.43
C ALA A 66 -2.39 -12.54 13.78
N LEU A 67 -1.74 -11.81 12.87
CA LEU A 67 -0.45 -12.22 12.29
C LEU A 67 0.61 -12.39 13.38
N TRP A 68 0.76 -11.42 14.28
CA TRP A 68 1.70 -11.51 15.39
C TRP A 68 1.46 -12.76 16.24
N GLN A 69 0.20 -13.03 16.59
CA GLN A 69 -0.18 -14.17 17.42
C GLN A 69 0.00 -15.53 16.74
N SER A 70 0.05 -15.57 15.41
CA SER A 70 0.28 -16.83 14.67
C SER A 70 1.76 -17.19 14.54
N LEU A 71 2.67 -16.25 14.81
CA LEU A 71 4.11 -16.50 14.76
C LEU A 71 4.57 -17.43 15.91
N PRO A 72 5.61 -18.26 15.69
CA PRO A 72 6.32 -18.96 16.75
C PRO A 72 6.79 -18.01 17.86
N ASP A 73 6.91 -18.53 19.08
CA ASP A 73 7.36 -17.75 20.23
C ASP A 73 8.75 -17.12 20.01
N GLU A 74 9.66 -17.85 19.37
CA GLU A 74 11.01 -17.38 19.05
C GLU A 74 10.96 -16.20 18.07
N ASP A 75 10.19 -16.31 16.99
CA ASP A 75 10.03 -15.24 15.98
C ASP A 75 9.37 -14.00 16.59
N ARG A 76 8.34 -14.17 17.45
CA ARG A 76 7.72 -13.06 18.18
C ARG A 76 8.71 -12.38 19.11
N ALA A 77 9.47 -13.15 19.88
CA ALA A 77 10.44 -12.57 20.81
C ALA A 77 11.49 -11.77 20.05
N HIS A 78 12.01 -12.33 18.96
CA HIS A 78 13.03 -11.71 18.12
C HIS A 78 12.55 -10.42 17.44
N ILE A 79 11.43 -10.47 16.70
CA ILE A 79 10.87 -9.27 16.06
C ILE A 79 10.49 -8.23 17.12
N GLY A 80 10.02 -8.67 18.29
CA GLY A 80 9.62 -7.79 19.38
C GLY A 80 10.80 -7.02 19.96
N GLU A 81 11.94 -7.71 20.14
CA GLU A 81 13.20 -7.09 20.56
C GLU A 81 13.67 -6.04 19.55
N LEU A 82 13.69 -6.37 18.26
CA LEU A 82 14.08 -5.43 17.21
C LEU A 82 13.13 -4.23 17.11
N ALA A 83 11.82 -4.46 17.18
CA ALA A 83 10.81 -3.39 17.19
C ALA A 83 10.98 -2.46 18.41
N LEU A 84 11.29 -3.01 19.58
CA LEU A 84 11.63 -2.21 20.76
C LEU A 84 12.94 -1.45 20.57
N GLY A 85 13.96 -2.04 19.94
CA GLY A 85 15.20 -1.35 19.59
C GLY A 85 14.95 -0.13 18.69
N LEU A 86 14.07 -0.27 17.70
CA LEU A 86 13.63 0.83 16.83
C LEU A 86 12.93 1.92 17.65
N ILE A 87 11.94 1.58 18.47
CA ILE A 87 11.18 2.55 19.28
C ILE A 87 12.10 3.27 20.29
N VAL A 88 12.86 2.50 21.08
CA VAL A 88 13.72 3.03 22.15
C VAL A 88 14.89 3.82 21.57
N GLY A 89 15.55 3.29 20.53
CA GLY A 89 16.64 3.97 19.83
C GLY A 89 16.20 5.33 19.28
N GLY A 90 15.07 5.37 18.57
CA GLY A 90 14.53 6.61 18.01
C GLY A 90 14.12 7.62 19.09
N LEU A 91 13.51 7.18 20.18
CA LEU A 91 13.16 8.06 21.31
C LEU A 91 14.40 8.63 22.00
N ILE A 92 15.44 7.81 22.22
CA ILE A 92 16.71 8.28 22.78
C ILE A 92 17.37 9.29 21.82
N GLY A 93 17.45 8.94 20.54
CA GLY A 93 18.00 9.80 19.49
C GLY A 93 17.38 11.20 19.51
N ALA A 94 16.04 11.26 19.43
CA ALA A 94 15.28 12.50 19.36
C ALA A 94 15.28 13.32 20.66
N HIS A 95 15.25 12.68 21.84
CA HIS A 95 15.11 13.40 23.11
C HIS A 95 16.44 13.69 23.81
N ALA A 96 17.48 12.90 23.56
CA ALA A 96 18.77 13.10 24.21
C ALA A 96 19.65 14.14 23.52
N GLU A 97 19.31 14.61 22.30
CA GLU A 97 20.15 15.53 21.53
C GLU A 97 20.56 16.76 22.33
N SER A 98 19.61 17.34 23.08
CA SER A 98 19.84 18.57 23.86
C SER A 98 20.50 18.35 25.24
N THR A 99 20.58 17.11 25.73
CA THR A 99 21.00 16.80 27.12
C THR A 99 22.18 15.84 27.22
N ALA A 100 22.36 14.98 26.21
CA ALA A 100 23.39 13.95 26.16
C ALA A 100 23.65 13.51 24.71
N ALA A 101 24.46 14.30 23.97
CA ALA A 101 24.77 14.05 22.55
C ALA A 101 25.35 12.64 22.28
N SER A 102 26.12 12.08 23.21
CA SER A 102 26.63 10.71 23.09
C SER A 102 25.53 9.66 23.18
N ALA A 103 24.50 9.88 24.01
CA ALA A 103 23.34 9.00 24.11
C ALA A 103 22.47 9.12 22.86
N SER A 104 22.24 10.33 22.35
CA SER A 104 21.51 10.57 21.09
C SER A 104 22.14 9.79 19.93
N ARG A 105 23.46 9.93 19.72
CA ARG A 105 24.18 9.18 18.68
C ARG A 105 24.07 7.65 18.84
N ALA A 106 24.10 7.15 20.07
CA ALA A 106 23.94 5.71 20.32
C ALA A 106 22.50 5.24 20.05
N GLY A 107 21.51 6.06 20.40
CA GLY A 107 20.09 5.82 20.10
C GLY A 107 19.83 5.74 18.61
N ASP A 108 20.33 6.71 17.83
CA ASP A 108 20.21 6.72 16.37
C ASP A 108 20.82 5.45 15.74
N GLN A 109 22.01 5.05 16.20
CA GLN A 109 22.64 3.83 15.72
C GLN A 109 21.79 2.58 16.03
N CYS A 110 21.22 2.49 17.24
CA CYS A 110 20.33 1.39 17.62
C CYS A 110 19.07 1.37 16.74
N TYR A 111 18.46 2.53 16.48
CA TYR A 111 17.31 2.66 15.58
C TYR A 111 17.64 2.10 14.19
N HIS A 112 18.75 2.53 13.59
CA HIS A 112 19.14 2.11 12.25
C HIS A 112 19.47 0.62 12.17
N GLN A 113 20.21 0.09 13.14
CA GLN A 113 20.52 -1.35 13.19
C GLN A 113 19.27 -2.20 13.36
N SER A 114 18.35 -1.76 14.21
CA SER A 114 17.09 -2.47 14.44
C SER A 114 16.22 -2.46 13.19
N LEU A 115 16.17 -1.33 12.46
CA LEU A 115 15.44 -1.21 11.20
C LEU A 115 16.05 -2.10 10.10
N GLU A 116 17.38 -2.12 9.99
CA GLU A 116 18.09 -2.98 9.04
C GLU A 116 17.88 -4.46 9.33
N ALA A 117 17.99 -4.87 10.60
CA ALA A 117 17.70 -6.24 11.03
C ALA A 117 16.25 -6.62 10.74
N LEU A 118 15.29 -5.74 11.05
CA LEU A 118 13.87 -5.92 10.69
C LEU A 118 13.64 -6.02 9.19
N SER A 119 14.55 -5.57 8.32
CA SER A 119 14.40 -5.73 6.87
C SER A 119 15.00 -7.03 6.33
N SER A 120 15.98 -7.61 7.04
CA SER A 120 16.78 -8.74 6.58
C SER A 120 16.47 -10.06 7.28
N GLU A 121 15.85 -9.98 8.46
CA GLU A 121 15.57 -11.13 9.34
C GLU A 121 14.07 -11.41 9.48
N ILE A 122 13.23 -10.86 8.58
CA ILE A 122 11.79 -11.12 8.60
C ILE A 122 11.53 -12.61 8.31
N PRO A 123 10.75 -13.31 9.16
CA PRO A 123 10.34 -14.67 8.89
C PRO A 123 9.54 -14.78 7.57
N ASP A 124 9.79 -15.84 6.80
CA ASP A 124 9.10 -16.11 5.53
C ASP A 124 7.57 -16.13 5.68
N SER A 125 7.05 -16.53 6.85
CA SER A 125 5.63 -16.53 7.18
C SER A 125 5.01 -15.13 7.18
N VAL A 126 5.73 -14.12 7.67
CA VAL A 126 5.31 -12.71 7.63
C VAL A 126 5.30 -12.22 6.19
N VAL A 127 6.35 -12.55 5.43
CA VAL A 127 6.45 -12.20 4.01
C VAL A 127 5.32 -12.84 3.20
N ALA A 128 5.01 -14.11 3.45
CA ALA A 128 3.90 -14.82 2.81
C ALA A 128 2.52 -14.24 3.20
N ALA A 129 2.37 -13.70 4.41
CA ALA A 129 1.11 -13.09 4.84
C ALA A 129 0.80 -11.76 4.13
N ILE A 130 1.84 -11.04 3.68
CA ILE A 130 1.68 -9.79 2.92
C ILE A 130 1.73 -9.99 1.41
N ARG A 131 2.39 -11.07 0.94
CA ARG A 131 2.52 -11.43 -0.47
C ARG A 131 1.35 -12.31 -0.91
N GLY A 132 0.65 -11.87 -1.95
CA GLY A 132 -0.41 -12.61 -2.62
C GLY A 132 -0.59 -12.08 -4.04
N PRO A 133 -1.64 -12.51 -4.77
CA PRO A 133 -1.99 -11.89 -6.06
C PRO A 133 -2.26 -10.38 -5.91
N SER A 134 -2.60 -9.95 -4.69
CA SER A 134 -2.72 -8.54 -4.28
C SER A 134 -2.05 -8.35 -2.90
N TRP A 135 -1.46 -7.19 -2.67
CA TRP A 135 -0.84 -6.82 -1.40
C TRP A 135 -1.89 -6.54 -0.33
N ARG A 136 -1.75 -7.16 0.84
CA ARG A 136 -2.63 -6.90 1.99
C ARG A 136 -2.07 -5.77 2.85
N ILE A 137 -2.84 -4.69 2.96
CA ILE A 137 -2.45 -3.51 3.74
C ILE A 137 -2.94 -3.65 5.18
N PRO A 138 -2.15 -3.23 6.19
CA PRO A 138 -2.58 -3.23 7.59
C PRO A 138 -3.90 -2.51 7.82
N ALA A 139 -4.82 -3.16 8.54
CA ALA A 139 -6.14 -2.60 8.85
C ALA A 139 -6.07 -1.27 9.62
N LEU A 140 -5.01 -1.06 10.41
CA LEU A 140 -4.81 0.15 11.23
C LEU A 140 -4.65 1.43 10.39
N LEU A 141 -4.21 1.33 9.13
CA LEU A 141 -4.08 2.49 8.24
C LEU A 141 -5.45 3.10 7.87
N GLY A 142 -6.52 2.33 8.04
CA GLY A 142 -7.88 2.72 7.67
C GLY A 142 -8.17 2.47 6.18
N PRO A 143 -9.13 3.21 5.59
CA PRO A 143 -9.44 3.08 4.18
C PRO A 143 -8.28 3.50 3.27
N VAL A 144 -8.09 2.74 2.19
CA VAL A 144 -7.03 2.91 1.20
C VAL A 144 -7.63 2.70 -0.18
N CYS A 145 -7.34 3.60 -1.11
CA CYS A 145 -7.75 3.46 -2.51
C CYS A 145 -7.00 2.27 -3.12
N LEU A 146 -7.72 1.30 -3.68
CA LEU A 146 -7.12 0.08 -4.23
C LEU A 146 -6.31 0.32 -5.51
N ASN A 147 -6.51 1.48 -6.16
CA ASN A 147 -5.82 1.85 -7.39
C ASN A 147 -4.53 2.66 -7.12
N CYS A 148 -4.62 3.76 -6.38
CA CYS A 148 -3.47 4.64 -6.14
C CYS A 148 -2.82 4.54 -4.75
N GLY A 149 -3.40 3.77 -3.82
CA GLY A 149 -2.86 3.60 -2.48
C GLY A 149 -3.03 4.80 -1.52
N CYS A 150 -3.69 5.89 -1.93
CA CYS A 150 -3.93 7.02 -1.03
C CYS A 150 -4.78 6.61 0.19
N SER A 151 -4.56 7.26 1.32
CA SER A 151 -5.31 7.04 2.57
C SER A 151 -5.94 8.33 3.08
N GLN A 152 -6.70 8.25 4.18
CA GLN A 152 -7.29 9.44 4.80
C GLN A 152 -6.24 10.45 5.30
N ASN A 153 -5.05 9.99 5.68
CA ASN A 153 -3.96 10.83 6.20
C ASN A 153 -2.87 11.10 5.16
N ASP A 154 -3.02 10.57 3.95
CA ASP A 154 -2.09 10.70 2.84
C ASP A 154 -2.88 10.69 1.53
N ALA A 155 -3.50 11.83 1.25
CA ALA A 155 -4.32 12.03 0.05
C ALA A 155 -3.44 12.25 -1.19
N CYS A 156 -4.03 12.10 -2.38
CA CYS A 156 -3.38 12.51 -3.63
C CYS A 156 -2.93 13.98 -3.59
N ALA A 157 -1.96 14.36 -4.44
CA ALA A 157 -1.31 15.67 -4.42
C ALA A 157 -2.29 16.87 -4.44
N ASP A 158 -3.39 16.77 -5.18
CA ASP A 158 -4.43 17.82 -5.28
C ASP A 158 -5.58 17.65 -4.27
N GLY A 159 -5.46 16.67 -3.38
CA GLY A 159 -6.50 16.22 -2.48
C GLY A 159 -7.53 15.33 -3.18
N CYS A 160 -7.97 14.28 -2.49
CA CYS A 160 -9.02 13.39 -2.97
C CYS A 160 -10.03 13.09 -1.86
N ARG A 161 -11.18 12.57 -2.23
CA ARG A 161 -12.19 12.05 -1.30
C ARG A 161 -12.53 10.61 -1.68
N TRP A 162 -13.26 9.91 -0.82
CA TRP A 162 -13.80 8.60 -1.16
C TRP A 162 -15.00 8.74 -2.11
N THR A 163 -15.09 7.90 -3.12
CA THR A 163 -16.21 7.90 -4.09
C THR A 163 -17.50 7.36 -3.47
N ASP A 164 -17.37 6.43 -2.51
CA ASP A 164 -18.49 5.74 -1.88
C ASP A 164 -18.24 5.43 -0.38
N GLU A 165 -19.21 4.75 0.24
CA GLU A 165 -19.12 4.29 1.64
C GLU A 165 -18.17 3.12 1.85
N ARG A 166 -17.88 2.33 0.80
CA ARG A 166 -16.90 1.24 0.86
C ARG A 166 -15.48 1.79 0.99
N ARG A 167 -15.24 3.02 0.49
CA ARG A 167 -13.97 3.75 0.57
C ARG A 167 -12.79 2.95 0.00
N ILE A 168 -13.07 2.23 -1.07
CA ILE A 168 -12.09 1.44 -1.82
C ILE A 168 -11.54 2.19 -3.03
N GLU A 169 -12.19 3.29 -3.43
CA GLU A 169 -11.78 4.12 -4.54
C GLU A 169 -11.86 5.60 -4.15
N CYS A 170 -10.87 6.38 -4.58
CA CYS A 170 -10.84 7.81 -4.38
C CYS A 170 -11.33 8.56 -5.63
N THR A 171 -11.79 9.80 -5.45
CA THR A 171 -12.30 10.63 -6.55
C THR A 171 -11.25 10.90 -7.64
N ALA A 172 -9.95 10.85 -7.31
CA ALA A 172 -8.88 10.98 -8.29
C ALA A 172 -8.78 9.77 -9.24
N CYS A 173 -9.10 8.57 -8.73
CA CYS A 173 -9.08 7.35 -9.53
C CYS A 173 -10.43 7.07 -10.20
N GLY A 174 -11.54 7.27 -9.48
CA GLY A 174 -12.87 6.98 -10.00
C GLY A 174 -13.42 8.03 -10.96
N ARG A 175 -12.81 9.23 -10.98
CA ARG A 175 -13.16 10.34 -11.89
C ARG A 175 -11.93 11.16 -12.29
N PRO A 176 -11.02 10.61 -13.11
CA PRO A 176 -9.79 11.31 -13.50
C PRO A 176 -10.07 12.62 -14.25
N GLU A 177 -11.23 12.76 -14.90
CA GLU A 177 -11.64 14.02 -15.55
C GLU A 177 -12.05 15.15 -14.59
N GLU A 178 -12.33 14.86 -13.32
CA GLU A 178 -12.66 15.88 -12.30
C GLU A 178 -11.42 16.50 -11.63
N HIS A 179 -10.21 16.01 -11.93
CA HIS A 179 -8.93 16.43 -11.33
C HIS A 179 -7.93 17.05 -12.31
N LEU A 180 -8.40 17.49 -13.48
CA LEU A 180 -7.55 18.32 -14.35
C LEU A 180 -7.33 19.68 -13.68
N PRO A 181 -6.07 20.13 -13.48
CA PRO A 181 -5.82 21.50 -13.09
C PRO A 181 -6.33 22.41 -14.22
N PHE A 182 -7.14 23.41 -13.86
CA PHE A 182 -7.45 24.52 -14.75
C PHE A 182 -6.17 25.28 -15.13
#